data_AF-A0A1M6E348-F1
#
_entry.id   AF-A0A1M6E348-F1
#
_cell.length_a   1.000
_cell.length_b   1.000
_cell.length_c   1.000
_cell.angle_alpha   90.00
_cell.angle_beta   90.00
_cell.angle_gamma   90.00
#
_symmetry.space_group_name_H-M   'P 1'
#
loop_
_entity.id
_entity.type
_entity.pdbx_description
1 polymer ?
#
loop_
_entity_poly.entity_id
_entity_poly.type
_entity_poly.pdbx_seq_one_letter_code
_entity_poly.pdbx_strand_id
1 'polypeptide(L)'
;MPYTSSSPDVWDALQAGDVTPNDASKVFLIYGFDDFDAAYKNDRTDIVTNICSSSCPTGAWNREHTYALSLGTPALVTSSPGPGTDAHHIRAADVTFNADRGNRLYADGEGDAGPVSTFWYPGDEWKGDIARMMMYMYVRYDSSCLANNVGSGGNTYHVDMPDIFLEWNEEDPVSDFERTRNNVIQSFQGNRNPFIDNPYFATLIWGGPQAPDTWNTISCSAVTTWNGSSWNNGTPNKDVRAI
;
A
#
# COMPACT_ATOMS: atom_id res chain seq x y z
N MET A 1 3.22 2.30 -17.89
CA MET A 1 3.44 0.95 -18.43
C MET A 1 2.11 0.29 -18.78
N PRO A 2 2.05 -0.69 -19.70
CA PRO A 2 0.82 -1.43 -19.99
C PRO A 2 0.42 -2.34 -18.82
N TYR A 3 -0.88 -2.64 -18.70
CA TYR A 3 -1.37 -3.58 -17.67
C TYR A 3 -0.93 -5.01 -17.98
N THR A 4 -1.20 -5.50 -19.18
CA THR A 4 -0.73 -6.82 -19.66
C THR A 4 -0.16 -6.65 -21.07
N SER A 5 1.05 -7.15 -21.34
CA SER A 5 1.67 -7.07 -22.67
C SER A 5 2.74 -8.15 -22.88
N SER A 6 3.33 -8.21 -24.09
CA SER A 6 4.49 -9.07 -24.40
C SER A 6 5.85 -8.38 -24.16
N SER A 7 5.82 -7.14 -23.65
CA SER A 7 6.95 -6.35 -23.17
C SER A 7 6.78 -6.10 -21.67
N PRO A 8 7.76 -5.49 -20.96
CA PRO A 8 7.61 -5.21 -19.53
C PRO A 8 6.27 -4.55 -19.17
N ASP A 9 5.51 -5.22 -18.31
CA ASP A 9 4.17 -4.82 -17.87
C ASP A 9 4.02 -4.83 -16.35
N VAL A 10 2.78 -4.72 -15.84
CA VAL A 10 2.52 -4.72 -14.40
C VAL A 10 2.84 -6.07 -13.76
N TRP A 11 2.63 -7.21 -14.43
CA TRP A 11 3.03 -8.51 -13.86
C TRP A 11 4.53 -8.55 -13.60
N ASP A 12 5.33 -8.17 -14.59
CA ASP A 12 6.79 -8.14 -14.45
C ASP A 12 7.23 -7.22 -13.30
N ALA A 13 6.57 -6.07 -13.17
CA ALA A 13 6.86 -5.12 -12.10
C ALA A 13 6.56 -5.68 -10.71
N LEU A 14 5.45 -6.40 -10.52
CA LEU A 14 5.11 -7.02 -9.24
C LEU A 14 5.97 -8.25 -8.95
N GLN A 15 6.22 -9.09 -9.94
CA GLN A 15 7.10 -10.27 -9.79
C GLN A 15 8.53 -9.89 -9.43
N ALA A 16 8.97 -8.68 -9.77
CA ALA A 16 10.26 -8.14 -9.36
C ALA A 16 10.18 -7.29 -8.07
N GLY A 17 9.10 -6.53 -7.88
CA GLY A 17 8.99 -5.52 -6.84
C GLY A 17 8.38 -6.01 -5.52
N ASP A 18 7.52 -7.03 -5.58
CA ASP A 18 6.83 -7.57 -4.40
C ASP A 18 7.58 -8.77 -3.79
N VAL A 19 8.78 -9.10 -4.28
CA VAL A 19 9.58 -10.22 -3.76
C VAL A 19 9.97 -10.02 -2.31
N THR A 20 10.03 -11.11 -1.54
CA THR A 20 10.46 -11.04 -0.14
C THR A 20 11.99 -10.77 -0.05
N PRO A 21 12.47 -10.02 0.96
CA PRO A 21 13.89 -9.72 1.11
C PRO A 21 14.81 -10.94 1.25
N ASN A 22 14.28 -12.04 1.81
CA ASN A 22 15.06 -13.23 2.16
C ASN A 22 14.86 -14.39 1.16
N ASP A 23 13.85 -14.31 0.30
CA ASP A 23 13.54 -15.35 -0.69
C ASP A 23 12.90 -14.73 -1.95
N ALA A 24 13.71 -14.55 -2.98
CA ALA A 24 13.28 -13.99 -4.26
C ALA A 24 12.38 -14.94 -5.07
N SER A 25 12.15 -16.18 -4.61
CA SER A 25 11.16 -17.09 -5.21
C SER A 25 9.74 -16.83 -4.71
N LYS A 26 9.59 -16.00 -3.67
CA LYS A 26 8.31 -15.63 -3.07
C LYS A 26 8.03 -14.14 -3.19
N VAL A 27 6.75 -13.80 -3.33
CA VAL A 27 6.23 -12.45 -3.17
C VAL A 27 5.49 -12.32 -1.85
N PHE A 28 5.47 -11.10 -1.31
CA PHE A 28 4.56 -10.68 -0.28
C PHE A 28 3.16 -10.44 -0.85
N LEU A 29 2.14 -10.98 -0.18
CA LEU A 29 0.74 -10.78 -0.55
C LEU A 29 0.13 -9.70 0.32
N ILE A 30 -0.30 -8.59 -0.29
CA ILE A 30 -0.97 -7.54 0.47
C ILE A 30 -2.23 -8.10 1.15
N TYR A 31 -2.46 -7.67 2.39
CA TYR A 31 -3.45 -8.20 3.34
C TYR A 31 -3.10 -9.56 3.98
N GLY A 32 -2.11 -10.30 3.46
CA GLY A 32 -1.67 -11.57 4.03
C GLY A 32 -0.95 -11.39 5.37
N PHE A 33 -1.04 -12.38 6.27
CA PHE A 33 -0.48 -12.30 7.62
C PHE A 33 -0.09 -13.65 8.27
N ASP A 34 -0.44 -14.80 7.70
CA ASP A 34 -0.13 -16.11 8.29
C ASP A 34 0.29 -17.14 7.24
N ASP A 35 1.49 -17.72 7.36
CA ASP A 35 2.02 -18.79 6.48
C ASP A 35 2.05 -20.17 7.19
N PHE A 36 1.51 -20.28 8.41
CA PHE A 36 1.71 -21.45 9.29
C PHE A 36 0.50 -22.38 9.39
N ASP A 37 -0.54 -22.14 8.61
CA ASP A 37 -1.72 -22.99 8.52
C ASP A 37 -1.88 -23.63 7.12
N ALA A 38 -3.07 -24.13 6.81
CA ALA A 38 -3.39 -24.72 5.50
C ALA A 38 -4.34 -23.82 4.68
N ALA A 39 -4.56 -22.58 5.13
CA ALA A 39 -5.52 -21.66 4.57
C ALA A 39 -4.80 -20.64 3.67
N TYR A 40 -4.75 -20.94 2.38
CA TYR A 40 -4.08 -20.09 1.39
C TYR A 40 -4.57 -18.63 1.33
N LYS A 41 -5.77 -18.35 1.85
CA LYS A 41 -6.40 -17.03 1.76
C LYS A 41 -5.60 -15.96 2.52
N ASN A 42 -5.10 -16.28 3.70
CA ASN A 42 -4.38 -15.36 4.58
C ASN A 42 -2.85 -15.56 4.53
N ASP A 43 -2.37 -16.40 3.60
CA ASP A 43 -0.94 -16.56 3.31
C ASP A 43 -0.29 -15.18 3.17
N ARG A 44 0.76 -14.97 3.96
CA ARG A 44 1.57 -13.75 3.93
C ARG A 44 2.47 -13.73 2.71
N THR A 45 2.88 -14.90 2.25
CA THR A 45 3.75 -15.07 1.08
C THR A 45 3.27 -16.16 0.12
N ASP A 46 3.49 -15.96 -1.17
CA ASP A 46 3.26 -17.00 -2.19
C ASP A 46 4.39 -17.02 -3.22
N ILE A 47 4.50 -18.10 -3.97
CA ILE A 47 5.50 -18.28 -5.02
C ILE A 47 5.27 -17.25 -6.13
N VAL A 48 6.34 -16.60 -6.59
CA VAL A 48 6.35 -15.57 -7.66
C VAL A 48 5.61 -16.03 -8.93
N THR A 49 5.62 -17.32 -9.23
CA THR A 49 5.00 -17.88 -10.44
C THR A 49 3.57 -18.41 -10.24
N ASN A 50 3.05 -18.43 -9.00
CA ASN A 50 1.69 -18.89 -8.71
C ASN A 50 0.65 -17.81 -9.01
N ILE A 51 0.59 -17.35 -10.26
CA ILE A 51 -0.25 -16.24 -10.70
C ILE A 51 -1.59 -16.69 -11.26
N CYS A 52 -2.66 -15.99 -10.90
CA CYS A 52 -3.97 -16.07 -11.56
C CYS A 52 -3.99 -15.14 -12.78
N SER A 53 -3.45 -15.63 -13.89
CA SER A 53 -3.44 -14.94 -15.19
C SER A 53 -4.26 -15.71 -16.23
N SER A 54 -3.67 -16.68 -16.93
CA SER A 54 -4.36 -17.55 -17.91
C SER A 54 -5.00 -18.77 -17.26
N SER A 55 -4.42 -19.23 -16.16
CA SER A 55 -4.95 -20.23 -15.23
C SER A 55 -4.95 -19.63 -13.84
N CYS A 56 -5.84 -20.08 -12.97
CA CYS A 56 -5.88 -19.65 -11.58
C CYS A 56 -5.79 -20.88 -10.67
N PRO A 57 -4.56 -21.33 -10.35
CA PRO A 57 -4.35 -22.38 -9.37
C PRO A 57 -4.95 -22.04 -8.00
N THR A 58 -5.15 -23.05 -7.16
CA THR A 58 -5.55 -22.85 -5.77
C THR A 58 -4.49 -22.03 -5.02
N GLY A 59 -4.93 -21.02 -4.27
CA GLY A 59 -4.04 -20.13 -3.51
C GLY A 59 -3.21 -19.18 -4.37
N ALA A 60 -3.49 -19.11 -5.68
CA ALA A 60 -2.77 -18.21 -6.56
C ALA A 60 -3.05 -16.75 -6.23
N TRP A 61 -2.06 -15.90 -6.47
CA TRP A 61 -2.20 -14.46 -6.32
C TRP A 61 -2.59 -13.77 -7.62
N ASN A 62 -3.26 -12.63 -7.49
CA ASN A 62 -3.59 -11.72 -8.58
C ASN A 62 -3.15 -10.29 -8.26
N ARG A 63 -3.50 -9.36 -9.14
CA ARG A 63 -3.20 -7.94 -9.01
C ARG A 63 -4.33 -7.26 -8.27
N GLU A 64 -4.07 -6.87 -7.03
CA GLU A 64 -4.95 -6.02 -6.23
C GLU A 64 -4.74 -4.56 -6.61
N HIS A 65 -5.84 -3.87 -6.92
CA HIS A 65 -5.88 -2.43 -7.09
C HIS A 65 -6.26 -1.80 -5.75
N THR A 66 -5.26 -1.41 -4.97
CA THR A 66 -5.50 -0.85 -3.63
C THR A 66 -6.37 0.41 -3.71
N TYR A 67 -6.20 1.23 -4.76
CA TYR A 67 -7.26 2.13 -5.21
C TYR A 67 -8.19 1.38 -6.17
N ALA A 68 -9.33 0.89 -5.68
CA ALA A 68 -10.22 0.07 -6.50
C ALA A 68 -10.65 0.84 -7.76
N LEU A 69 -10.53 0.20 -8.93
CA LEU A 69 -10.78 0.84 -10.23
C LEU A 69 -12.17 1.52 -10.30
N SER A 70 -13.18 0.93 -9.67
CA SER A 70 -14.56 1.44 -9.64
C SER A 70 -14.77 2.70 -8.82
N LEU A 71 -13.81 3.08 -7.96
CA LEU A 71 -13.87 4.27 -7.09
C LEU A 71 -13.22 5.51 -7.73
N GLY A 72 -12.60 5.36 -8.90
CA GLY A 72 -12.06 6.48 -9.66
C GLY A 72 -13.13 7.40 -10.23
N THR A 73 -12.74 8.64 -10.58
CA THR A 73 -13.64 9.62 -11.21
C THR A 73 -13.10 10.11 -12.56
N PRO A 74 -13.57 9.55 -13.71
CA PRO A 74 -14.42 8.38 -13.85
C PRO A 74 -13.71 7.08 -13.43
N ALA A 75 -14.45 5.96 -13.40
CA ALA A 75 -13.88 4.66 -13.10
C ALA A 75 -12.62 4.39 -13.95
N LEU A 76 -11.56 3.93 -13.29
CA LEU A 76 -10.26 3.74 -13.89
C LEU A 76 -10.29 2.54 -14.84
N VAL A 77 -9.44 2.58 -15.88
CA VAL A 77 -9.34 1.51 -16.88
C VAL A 77 -7.92 0.97 -16.95
N THR A 78 -7.81 -0.29 -17.38
CA THR A 78 -6.52 -0.98 -17.57
C THR A 78 -6.15 -1.14 -19.05
N SER A 79 -7.02 -0.71 -19.97
CA SER A 79 -6.84 -0.82 -21.42
C SER A 79 -5.81 0.17 -21.99
N SER A 80 -5.44 1.19 -21.23
CA SER A 80 -4.42 2.18 -21.59
C SER A 80 -3.59 2.57 -20.37
N PRO A 81 -2.30 2.89 -20.53
CA PRO A 81 -1.47 3.36 -19.43
C PRO A 81 -2.06 4.58 -18.72
N GLY A 82 -2.10 4.55 -17.39
CA GLY A 82 -2.64 5.61 -16.55
C GLY A 82 -2.78 5.16 -15.10
N PRO A 83 -3.68 5.77 -14.29
CA PRO A 83 -3.87 5.41 -12.89
C PRO A 83 -4.21 3.93 -12.68
N GLY A 84 -5.09 3.36 -13.51
CA GLY A 84 -5.48 1.96 -13.41
C GLY A 84 -4.35 0.95 -13.75
N THR A 85 -3.21 1.41 -14.25
CA THR A 85 -2.05 0.56 -14.59
C THR A 85 -0.79 0.95 -13.81
N ASP A 86 -0.92 1.80 -12.79
CA ASP A 86 0.23 2.30 -12.04
C ASP A 86 0.66 1.29 -10.97
N ALA A 87 1.84 0.68 -11.15
CA ALA A 87 2.34 -0.35 -10.25
C ALA A 87 2.70 0.18 -8.83
N HIS A 88 2.67 1.49 -8.58
CA HIS A 88 2.82 2.02 -7.22
C HIS A 88 1.64 1.69 -6.32
N HIS A 89 0.44 1.49 -6.85
CA HIS A 89 -0.75 1.12 -6.07
C HIS A 89 -1.29 -0.29 -6.34
N ILE A 90 -0.70 -1.01 -7.31
CA ILE A 90 -1.07 -2.39 -7.62
C ILE A 90 -0.13 -3.30 -6.84
N ARG A 91 -0.65 -4.34 -6.19
CA ARG A 91 0.11 -5.28 -5.37
C ARG A 91 -0.30 -6.72 -5.67
N ALA A 92 0.60 -7.67 -5.43
CA ALA A 92 0.24 -9.08 -5.35
C ALA A 92 -0.68 -9.30 -4.15
N ALA A 93 -1.78 -10.03 -4.33
CA ALA A 93 -2.71 -10.43 -3.27
C ALA A 93 -3.27 -11.81 -3.56
N ASP A 94 -3.56 -12.62 -2.53
CA ASP A 94 -4.34 -13.85 -2.74
C ASP A 94 -5.66 -13.53 -3.45
N VAL A 95 -6.02 -14.34 -4.45
CA VAL A 95 -7.22 -14.10 -5.28
C VAL A 95 -8.49 -14.05 -4.44
N THR A 96 -8.60 -14.90 -3.42
CA THR A 96 -9.78 -14.99 -2.57
C THR A 96 -9.83 -13.79 -1.63
N PHE A 97 -8.70 -13.42 -1.02
CA PHE A 97 -8.68 -12.31 -0.09
C PHE A 97 -8.88 -10.96 -0.78
N ASN A 98 -8.31 -10.80 -1.98
CA ASN A 98 -8.59 -9.67 -2.86
C ASN A 98 -10.09 -9.58 -3.17
N ALA A 99 -10.72 -10.67 -3.59
CA ALA A 99 -12.16 -10.71 -3.84
C ALA A 99 -12.99 -10.34 -2.59
N ASP A 100 -12.56 -10.79 -1.41
CA ASP A 100 -13.18 -10.44 -0.14
C ASP A 100 -13.03 -8.96 0.21
N ARG A 101 -11.92 -8.30 -0.13
CA ARG A 101 -11.78 -6.83 -0.03
C ARG A 101 -12.77 -6.15 -0.97
N GLY A 102 -12.77 -6.56 -2.25
CA GLY A 102 -13.62 -6.00 -3.30
C GLY A 102 -13.32 -4.51 -3.55
N ASN A 103 -14.33 -3.66 -3.41
CA ASN A 103 -14.18 -2.19 -3.48
C ASN A 103 -14.55 -1.50 -2.17
N ARG A 104 -14.45 -2.20 -1.04
CA ARG A 104 -14.70 -1.61 0.27
C ARG A 104 -13.68 -0.51 0.54
N LEU A 105 -14.18 0.61 1.06
CA LEU A 105 -13.34 1.70 1.53
C LEU A 105 -12.51 1.22 2.72
N TYR A 106 -11.31 1.75 2.85
CA TYR A 106 -10.45 1.49 3.99
C TYR A 106 -11.01 2.16 5.24
N ALA A 107 -10.93 1.49 6.39
CA ALA A 107 -11.31 2.02 7.69
C ALA A 107 -10.29 1.59 8.74
N ASP A 108 -10.19 2.37 9.82
CA ASP A 108 -9.33 2.01 10.95
C ASP A 108 -9.79 0.70 11.64
N GLY A 109 -8.80 -0.02 12.17
CA GLY A 109 -8.93 -1.34 12.76
C GLY A 109 -7.64 -1.74 13.46
N GLU A 110 -7.55 -2.97 13.96
CA GLU A 110 -6.37 -3.47 14.67
C GLU A 110 -6.18 -4.96 14.39
N GLY A 111 -4.92 -5.39 14.33
CA GLY A 111 -4.53 -6.78 14.11
C GLY A 111 -4.49 -7.13 12.63
N ASP A 112 -5.04 -8.30 12.30
CA ASP A 112 -4.93 -8.89 10.98
C ASP A 112 -5.94 -8.27 10.00
N ALA A 113 -5.67 -8.39 8.70
CA ALA A 113 -6.52 -7.79 7.67
C ALA A 113 -7.93 -8.40 7.66
N GLY A 114 -8.94 -7.60 7.32
CA GLY A 114 -10.30 -8.11 7.18
C GLY A 114 -11.40 -7.05 7.17
N PRO A 115 -12.67 -7.50 7.09
CA PRO A 115 -13.80 -6.59 7.07
C PRO A 115 -14.03 -5.93 8.44
N VAL A 116 -14.20 -4.62 8.43
CA VAL A 116 -14.65 -3.84 9.60
C VAL A 116 -16.01 -3.25 9.25
N SER A 117 -17.08 -3.93 9.68
CA SER A 117 -18.45 -3.64 9.23
C SER A 117 -18.56 -3.72 7.70
N THR A 118 -18.93 -2.63 7.02
CA THR A 118 -18.98 -2.54 5.55
C THR A 118 -17.66 -2.11 4.91
N PHE A 119 -16.65 -1.78 5.72
CA PHE A 119 -15.33 -1.30 5.30
C PHE A 119 -14.27 -2.40 5.39
N TRP A 120 -13.03 -2.04 5.09
CA TRP A 120 -11.87 -2.94 5.11
C TRP A 120 -10.73 -2.37 5.96
N TYR A 121 -10.21 -3.16 6.89
CA TYR A 121 -8.93 -2.90 7.53
C TYR A 121 -7.83 -3.68 6.80
N PRO A 122 -6.76 -3.04 6.31
CA PRO A 122 -5.72 -3.74 5.56
C PRO A 122 -4.79 -4.59 6.43
N GLY A 123 -4.88 -4.49 7.76
CA GLY A 123 -3.98 -5.14 8.72
C GLY A 123 -2.87 -4.21 9.19
N ASP A 124 -2.38 -4.47 10.41
CA ASP A 124 -1.33 -3.66 11.06
C ASP A 124 -0.04 -3.59 10.23
N GLU A 125 0.24 -4.64 9.45
CA GLU A 125 1.46 -4.73 8.64
C GLU A 125 1.41 -3.93 7.32
N TRP A 126 0.23 -3.47 6.92
CA TRP A 126 -0.01 -2.92 5.58
C TRP A 126 -0.62 -1.51 5.58
N LYS A 127 -1.03 -0.99 6.74
CA LYS A 127 -1.81 0.25 6.81
C LYS A 127 -1.02 1.47 6.32
N GLY A 128 0.28 1.52 6.60
CA GLY A 128 1.20 2.55 6.13
C GLY A 128 1.43 2.46 4.63
N ASP A 129 1.65 1.25 4.10
CA ASP A 129 1.73 1.00 2.65
C ASP A 129 0.50 1.56 1.95
N ILE A 130 -0.70 1.17 2.41
CA ILE A 130 -1.98 1.63 1.85
C ILE A 130 -2.06 3.16 1.87
N ALA A 131 -1.76 3.78 3.02
CA ALA A 131 -1.81 5.22 3.18
C ALA A 131 -0.91 5.93 2.15
N ARG A 132 0.34 5.52 2.03
CA ARG A 132 1.31 6.10 1.09
C ARG A 132 0.94 5.86 -0.37
N MET A 133 0.33 4.71 -0.70
CA MET A 133 -0.21 4.46 -2.03
C MET A 133 -1.38 5.40 -2.35
N MET A 134 -2.29 5.65 -1.40
CA MET A 134 -3.44 6.54 -1.62
C MET A 134 -3.00 8.01 -1.75
N MET A 135 -2.07 8.45 -0.92
CA MET A 135 -1.47 9.79 -1.02
C MET A 135 -0.78 10.02 -2.36
N TYR A 136 -0.02 9.01 -2.84
CA TYR A 136 0.59 9.06 -4.16
C TYR A 136 -0.43 9.14 -5.29
N MET A 137 -1.46 8.30 -5.26
CA MET A 137 -2.50 8.29 -6.29
C MET A 137 -3.21 9.63 -6.36
N TYR A 138 -3.52 10.23 -5.21
CA TYR A 138 -4.10 11.57 -5.15
C TYR A 138 -3.16 12.62 -5.77
N VAL A 139 -1.90 12.72 -5.33
CA VAL A 139 -0.98 13.74 -5.86
C VAL A 139 -0.70 13.56 -7.35
N ARG A 140 -0.64 12.32 -7.83
CA ARG A 140 -0.30 12.02 -9.22
C ARG A 140 -1.46 12.21 -10.19
N TYR A 141 -2.67 11.87 -9.78
CA TYR A 141 -3.84 11.79 -10.65
C TYR A 141 -5.01 12.68 -10.22
N ASP A 142 -4.85 13.43 -9.12
CA ASP A 142 -5.73 14.49 -8.64
C ASP A 142 -7.21 14.04 -8.60
N SER A 143 -8.08 14.80 -9.29
CA SER A 143 -9.53 14.56 -9.32
C SER A 143 -9.95 13.16 -9.79
N SER A 144 -9.09 12.42 -10.51
CA SER A 144 -9.39 11.04 -10.91
C SER A 144 -9.21 10.03 -9.77
N CYS A 145 -8.42 10.38 -8.75
CA CYS A 145 -8.05 9.49 -7.65
C CYS A 145 -8.19 10.18 -6.29
N LEU A 146 -9.36 10.77 -6.03
CA LEU A 146 -9.67 11.39 -4.73
C LEU A 146 -9.50 10.36 -3.60
N ALA A 147 -8.72 10.70 -2.57
CA ALA A 147 -8.50 9.82 -1.41
C ALA A 147 -9.81 9.62 -0.61
N ASN A 148 -10.70 10.62 -0.60
CA ASN A 148 -12.03 10.54 0.01
C ASN A 148 -12.98 9.51 -0.65
N ASN A 149 -12.66 9.00 -1.85
CA ASN A 149 -13.46 7.94 -2.47
C ASN A 149 -13.07 6.55 -1.96
N VAL A 150 -11.91 6.41 -1.31
CA VAL A 150 -11.31 5.12 -0.95
C VAL A 150 -11.04 4.97 0.54
N GLY A 151 -10.88 6.07 1.28
CA GLY A 151 -10.79 6.08 2.74
C GLY A 151 -12.12 6.47 3.37
N SER A 152 -12.47 5.79 4.46
CA SER A 152 -13.57 6.21 5.35
C SER A 152 -13.04 7.12 6.46
N GLY A 153 -13.95 7.66 7.27
CA GLY A 153 -13.60 8.51 8.40
C GLY A 153 -13.76 10.01 8.10
N GLY A 154 -13.18 10.82 8.98
CA GLY A 154 -13.23 12.28 8.90
C GLY A 154 -12.09 12.86 8.05
N ASN A 155 -12.19 14.17 7.84
CA ASN A 155 -11.22 15.01 7.14
C ASN A 155 -10.89 16.22 8.03
N THR A 156 -10.55 15.97 9.29
CA THR A 156 -10.34 17.01 10.30
C THR A 156 -8.99 17.70 10.14
N TYR A 157 -7.97 17.02 9.61
CA TYR A 157 -6.67 17.62 9.32
C TYR A 157 -6.69 18.36 7.97
N HIS A 158 -7.28 17.76 6.93
CA HIS A 158 -7.38 18.36 5.60
C HIS A 158 -8.58 17.85 4.81
N VAL A 159 -9.22 18.73 4.03
CA VAL A 159 -10.43 18.42 3.25
C VAL A 159 -10.22 17.34 2.17
N ASP A 160 -9.00 17.24 1.64
CA ASP A 160 -8.69 16.33 0.53
C ASP A 160 -8.18 14.95 0.95
N MET A 161 -7.77 14.78 2.21
CA MET A 161 -7.13 13.57 2.69
C MET A 161 -7.87 13.04 3.93
N PRO A 162 -8.43 11.82 3.89
CA PRO A 162 -9.00 11.19 5.07
C PRO A 162 -7.99 11.09 6.21
N ASP A 163 -8.45 11.35 7.43
CA ASP A 163 -7.60 11.37 8.63
C ASP A 163 -6.87 10.05 8.82
N ILE A 164 -7.55 8.92 8.52
CA ILE A 164 -6.98 7.56 8.64
C ILE A 164 -5.69 7.38 7.84
N PHE A 165 -5.53 8.01 6.67
CA PHE A 165 -4.31 7.85 5.89
C PHE A 165 -3.16 8.66 6.47
N LEU A 166 -3.44 9.83 7.03
CA LEU A 166 -2.41 10.63 7.72
C LEU A 166 -1.96 9.95 9.02
N GLU A 167 -2.90 9.36 9.75
CA GLU A 167 -2.65 8.58 10.97
C GLU A 167 -1.85 7.32 10.64
N TRP A 168 -2.29 6.49 9.68
CA TRP A 168 -1.58 5.27 9.30
C TRP A 168 -0.18 5.52 8.74
N ASN A 169 0.05 6.64 8.03
CA ASN A 169 1.38 6.99 7.54
C ASN A 169 2.37 7.35 8.68
N GLU A 170 1.87 7.76 9.84
CA GLU A 170 2.66 8.00 11.04
C GLU A 170 2.81 6.72 11.88
N GLU A 171 1.71 5.99 12.08
CA GLU A 171 1.66 4.79 12.91
C GLU A 171 2.43 3.59 12.34
N ASP A 172 2.50 3.48 11.00
CA ASP A 172 3.20 2.42 10.27
C ASP A 172 4.28 3.03 9.35
N PRO A 173 5.50 3.20 9.86
CA PRO A 173 6.60 3.84 9.16
C PRO A 173 7.02 3.10 7.89
N VAL A 174 7.63 3.83 6.95
CA VAL A 174 8.16 3.24 5.72
C VAL A 174 9.18 2.15 6.02
N SER A 175 8.94 0.96 5.47
CA SER A 175 9.80 -0.21 5.62
C SER A 175 10.91 -0.32 4.57
N ASP A 176 11.88 -1.22 4.79
CA ASP A 176 12.92 -1.52 3.81
C ASP A 176 12.37 -2.24 2.56
N PHE A 177 11.31 -3.03 2.74
CA PHE A 177 10.60 -3.65 1.64
C PHE A 177 9.97 -2.59 0.73
N GLU A 178 9.25 -1.61 1.29
CA GLU A 178 8.67 -0.52 0.50
C GLU A 178 9.73 0.31 -0.23
N ARG A 179 10.86 0.62 0.41
CA ARG A 179 11.98 1.33 -0.23
C ARG A 179 12.53 0.56 -1.42
N THR A 180 12.75 -0.73 -1.23
CA THR A 180 13.26 -1.64 -2.27
C THR A 180 12.27 -1.71 -3.42
N ARG A 181 11.00 -1.92 -3.11
CA ARG A 181 9.90 -1.92 -4.08
C ARG A 181 9.83 -0.60 -4.85
N ASN A 182 9.90 0.55 -4.19
CA ASN A 182 9.86 1.87 -4.85
C ASN A 182 11.01 2.03 -5.87
N ASN A 183 12.21 1.52 -5.56
CA ASN A 183 13.33 1.49 -6.51
C ASN A 183 13.03 0.58 -7.72
N VAL A 184 12.51 -0.62 -7.49
CA VAL A 184 12.16 -1.56 -8.57
C VAL A 184 11.09 -0.95 -9.46
N ILE A 185 9.97 -0.50 -8.88
CA ILE A 185 8.88 0.09 -9.63
C ILE A 185 9.34 1.32 -10.42
N GLN A 186 10.21 2.17 -9.87
CA GLN A 186 10.81 3.27 -10.63
C GLN A 186 11.56 2.78 -11.87
N SER A 187 12.34 1.70 -11.78
CA SER A 187 13.07 1.16 -12.94
C SER A 187 12.14 0.68 -14.05
N PHE A 188 10.90 0.35 -13.71
CA PHE A 188 9.86 -0.15 -14.60
C PHE A 188 8.98 0.96 -15.21
N GLN A 189 8.52 1.93 -14.43
CA GLN A 189 7.59 2.99 -14.90
C GLN A 189 8.21 4.39 -15.01
N GLY A 190 9.40 4.62 -14.42
CA GLY A 190 10.18 5.86 -14.55
C GLY A 190 9.91 6.92 -13.46
N ASN A 191 9.02 6.65 -12.51
CA ASN A 191 8.63 7.55 -11.42
C ASN A 191 8.59 6.82 -10.08
N ARG A 192 8.73 7.59 -8.99
CA ARG A 192 8.75 7.10 -7.60
C ARG A 192 7.51 7.57 -6.85
N ASN A 193 7.14 6.83 -5.81
CA ASN A 193 6.24 7.32 -4.78
C ASN A 193 7.04 8.18 -3.77
N PRO A 194 6.82 9.52 -3.72
CA PRO A 194 7.58 10.41 -2.85
C PRO A 194 7.26 10.20 -1.36
N PHE A 195 6.10 9.65 -1.02
CA PHE A 195 5.70 9.37 0.37
C PHE A 195 6.42 8.14 0.94
N ILE A 196 6.92 7.24 0.08
CA ILE A 196 7.87 6.18 0.50
C ILE A 196 9.28 6.78 0.66
N ASP A 197 9.67 7.69 -0.22
CA ASP A 197 10.97 8.34 -0.10
C ASP A 197 11.08 9.18 1.18
N ASN A 198 10.03 9.95 1.50
CA ASN A 198 9.90 10.68 2.75
C ASN A 198 8.41 10.84 3.17
N PRO A 199 7.94 10.10 4.20
CA PRO A 199 6.53 10.15 4.61
C PRO A 199 6.15 11.49 5.26
N TYR A 200 7.12 12.29 5.72
CA TYR A 200 6.90 13.64 6.25
C TYR A 200 6.30 14.61 5.22
N PHE A 201 6.40 14.33 3.92
CA PHE A 201 5.71 15.13 2.90
C PHE A 201 4.20 15.16 3.13
N ALA A 202 3.60 14.10 3.65
CA ALA A 202 2.18 14.09 3.98
C ALA A 202 1.85 15.15 5.04
N THR A 203 2.67 15.22 6.10
CA THR A 203 2.54 16.23 7.16
C THR A 203 2.68 17.65 6.62
N LEU A 204 3.59 17.88 5.66
CA LEU A 204 3.77 19.21 5.06
C LEU A 204 2.61 19.63 4.14
N ILE A 205 2.01 18.69 3.42
CA ILE A 205 0.95 18.98 2.44
C ILE A 205 -0.42 19.09 3.13
N TRP A 206 -0.74 18.15 4.02
CA TRP A 206 -2.08 17.98 4.59
C TRP A 206 -2.13 18.18 6.12
N GLY A 207 -0.99 18.34 6.80
CA GLY A 207 -0.97 18.38 8.26
C GLY A 207 -1.17 16.99 8.87
N GLY A 208 -1.88 16.92 10.01
CA GLY A 208 -2.07 15.68 10.76
C GLY A 208 -0.89 15.33 11.68
N PRO A 209 -0.83 14.07 12.15
CA PRO A 209 0.30 13.57 12.94
C PRO A 209 1.63 13.76 12.21
N GLN A 210 2.70 13.93 13.00
CA GLN A 210 4.05 14.15 12.45
C GLN A 210 4.66 12.81 12.00
N ALA A 211 4.59 12.53 10.69
CA ALA A 211 5.25 11.36 10.11
C ALA A 211 6.79 11.49 10.15
N PRO A 212 7.55 10.38 10.14
CA PRO A 212 9.01 10.41 10.19
C PRO A 212 9.67 11.19 9.03
N ASP A 213 10.64 12.06 9.31
CA ASP A 213 11.49 12.69 8.29
C ASP A 213 12.73 11.83 8.02
N THR A 214 12.70 11.08 6.91
CA THR A 214 13.77 10.14 6.55
C THR A 214 15.05 10.83 6.08
N TRP A 215 14.99 12.09 5.68
CA TRP A 215 16.13 12.82 5.12
C TRP A 215 16.80 13.73 6.14
N ASN A 216 16.22 13.90 7.32
CA ASN A 216 16.70 14.82 8.37
C ASN A 216 16.99 16.22 7.80
N THR A 217 16.18 16.67 6.84
CA THR A 217 16.45 17.91 6.08
C THR A 217 15.94 19.16 6.79
N ILE A 218 15.08 18.98 7.79
CA ILE A 218 14.60 20.07 8.64
C ILE A 218 15.06 19.78 10.08
N SER A 219 15.84 20.68 10.66
CA SER A 219 16.09 20.71 12.10
C SER A 219 14.79 21.08 12.83
N CYS A 220 13.83 20.16 12.86
CA CYS A 220 12.63 20.28 13.64
C CYS A 220 12.99 19.92 15.08
N SER A 221 12.65 20.77 16.05
CA SER A 221 12.92 20.51 17.49
C SER A 221 12.14 19.31 18.05
N ALA A 222 11.29 18.66 17.25
CA ALA A 222 10.65 17.39 17.58
C ALA A 222 11.30 16.27 16.76
N VAL A 223 12.45 15.80 17.24
CA VAL A 223 13.13 14.62 16.70
C VAL A 223 12.36 13.38 17.18
N THR A 224 11.50 12.84 16.32
CA THR A 224 11.04 11.45 16.44
C THR A 224 12.16 10.54 15.95
N THR A 225 13.15 10.26 16.81
CA THR A 225 14.14 9.20 16.53
C THR A 225 13.55 7.84 16.85
N TRP A 226 13.49 6.97 15.84
CA TRP A 226 13.40 5.51 16.03
C TRP A 226 14.66 5.02 16.74
N ASN A 227 14.53 4.48 17.94
CA ASN A 227 15.65 3.94 18.75
C ASN A 227 15.80 2.41 18.62
N GLY A 228 15.09 1.79 17.67
CA GLY A 228 15.04 0.33 17.53
C GLY A 228 14.05 -0.37 18.47
N SER A 229 13.24 0.37 19.23
CA SER A 229 12.20 -0.18 20.11
C SER A 229 10.93 0.68 20.28
N SER A 230 10.96 1.99 20.01
CA SER A 230 9.78 2.86 19.96
C SER A 230 10.06 4.22 19.29
N TRP A 231 9.00 4.91 18.85
CA TRP A 231 9.05 6.29 18.39
C TRP A 231 8.77 7.26 19.56
N ASN A 232 9.56 8.33 19.65
CA ASN A 232 9.40 9.35 20.68
C ASN A 232 8.47 10.49 20.21
N ASN A 233 7.19 10.18 20.00
CA ASN A 233 6.07 11.11 20.09
C ASN A 233 4.89 10.26 20.58
N GLY A 234 4.22 10.70 21.65
CA GLY A 234 3.21 9.96 22.42
C GLY A 234 2.73 8.65 21.78
N THR A 235 3.34 7.54 22.21
CA THR A 235 3.01 6.14 21.90
C THR A 235 2.31 5.91 20.55
N PRO A 236 3.01 5.47 19.50
CA PRO A 236 2.36 4.77 18.39
C PRO A 236 1.61 3.57 18.99
N ASN A 237 0.29 3.67 19.06
CA ASN A 237 -0.55 2.62 19.59
C ASN A 237 -0.92 1.68 18.45
N LYS A 238 -0.09 0.66 18.27
CA LYS A 238 -0.35 -0.69 17.73
C LYS A 238 1.05 -1.26 17.46
N ASP A 239 1.37 -2.39 18.07
CA ASP A 239 2.69 -3.02 17.99
C ASP A 239 3.21 -3.02 16.54
N VAL A 240 4.35 -2.37 16.29
CA VAL A 240 4.88 -2.12 14.93
C VAL A 240 5.06 -3.45 14.19
N ARG A 241 4.27 -3.68 13.13
CA ARG A 241 4.38 -4.84 12.24
C ARG A 241 4.70 -4.47 10.79
N ALA A 242 5.33 -3.31 10.54
CA ALA A 242 5.80 -2.92 9.21
C ALA A 242 6.63 -4.06 8.58
N ILE A 243 6.33 -4.41 7.34
CA ILE A 243 6.91 -5.57 6.62
C ILE A 243 8.26 -5.26 6.01
#